data_AF-M5RWH4-F1
#
_entry.id   AF-M5RWH4-F1
#
_cell.length_a   1.000
_cell.length_b   1.000
_cell.length_c   1.000
_cell.angle_alpha   90.00
_cell.angle_beta   90.00
_cell.angle_gamma   90.00
#
_symmetry.space_group_name_H-M   'P 1'
#
loop_
_entity.id
_entity.type
_entity.pdbx_description
1 polymer ?
#
loop_
_entity_poly.entity_id
_entity_poly.type
_entity_poly.pdbx_seq_one_letter_code
_entity_poly.pdbx_strand_id
1 'polypeptide(L)'
;MTLIELLVAVALSAMMMTALIGVLQGLGKQTRLANQMDQPTWPNEVLKLLRRDLLAADSFWEEGGIVWLVTDSPTYQVPRRNLSNISVSREIGYRCSGLGDGRRVLERIEASRAIVLACDVSRIQIERLDSFGNPQPLPHLPGPVPSQVRVWVWDSTIDHPILQKDIVIR
;
A
#
# COMPACT_ATOMS: atom_id res chain seq x y z
N MET A 1 -11.72 9.90 -61.22
CA MET A 1 -11.97 9.21 -59.95
C MET A 1 -13.32 8.56 -60.01
N THR A 2 -13.35 7.23 -59.98
CA THR A 2 -14.60 6.45 -60.02
C THR A 2 -15.07 6.16 -58.59
N LEU A 3 -16.39 5.98 -58.40
CA LEU A 3 -17.02 5.66 -57.10
C LEU A 3 -16.36 4.46 -56.39
N ILE A 4 -15.79 3.54 -57.15
CA ILE A 4 -15.09 2.33 -56.68
C ILE A 4 -13.76 2.69 -55.99
N GLU A 5 -12.97 3.60 -56.56
CA GLU A 5 -11.68 4.01 -55.99
C GLU A 5 -11.86 4.70 -54.63
N LEU A 6 -12.94 5.48 -54.50
CA LEU A 6 -13.25 6.20 -53.26
C LEU A 6 -13.70 5.23 -52.15
N LEU A 7 -14.47 4.19 -52.52
CA LEU A 7 -14.93 3.16 -51.59
C LEU A 7 -13.76 2.28 -51.10
N VAL A 8 -12.82 1.95 -51.99
CA VAL A 8 -11.60 1.23 -51.63
C VAL A 8 -10.70 2.06 -50.72
N ALA A 9 -10.51 3.34 -51.00
CA ALA A 9 -9.69 4.23 -50.17
C ALA A 9 -10.26 4.40 -48.74
N VAL A 10 -11.58 4.50 -48.60
CA VAL A 10 -12.26 4.58 -47.29
C VAL A 10 -12.11 3.26 -46.52
N ALA A 11 -12.30 2.11 -47.18
CA ALA A 11 -12.14 0.80 -46.55
C ALA A 11 -10.70 0.57 -46.07
N LEU A 12 -9.69 0.95 -46.87
CA LEU A 12 -8.28 0.87 -46.50
C LEU A 12 -7.94 1.78 -45.32
N SER A 13 -8.48 3.00 -45.30
CA SER A 13 -8.27 3.94 -44.20
C SER A 13 -8.90 3.44 -42.88
N ALA A 14 -10.09 2.85 -42.96
CA ALA A 14 -10.76 2.26 -41.81
C ALA A 14 -9.98 1.04 -41.26
N MET A 15 -9.47 0.18 -42.14
CA MET A 15 -8.63 -0.96 -41.76
C MET A 15 -7.28 -0.52 -41.15
N MET A 16 -6.67 0.54 -41.66
CA MET A 16 -5.46 1.09 -41.05
C MET A 16 -5.73 1.63 -39.64
N MET A 17 -6.83 2.35 -39.43
CA MET A 17 -7.18 2.86 -38.10
C MET A 17 -7.43 1.74 -37.09
N THR A 18 -8.15 0.68 -37.46
CA THR A 18 -8.39 -0.45 -36.56
C THR A 18 -7.10 -1.21 -36.24
N ALA A 19 -6.21 -1.38 -37.21
CA ALA A 19 -4.89 -1.95 -36.98
C ALA A 19 -4.05 -1.09 -36.01
N LEU A 20 -4.07 0.24 -36.19
CA LEU A 20 -3.36 1.19 -35.32
C LEU A 20 -3.87 1.15 -33.88
N ILE A 21 -5.19 1.10 -33.69
CA ILE A 21 -5.81 0.96 -32.36
C ILE A 21 -5.38 -0.37 -31.71
N GLY A 22 -5.36 -1.47 -32.48
CA GLY A 22 -4.90 -2.77 -31.99
C GLY A 22 -3.45 -2.75 -31.52
N VAL A 23 -2.56 -2.12 -32.30
CA VAL A 23 -1.13 -1.97 -31.94
C VAL A 23 -0.96 -1.11 -30.69
N LEU A 24 -1.67 0.03 -30.59
CA LEU A 24 -1.62 0.91 -29.42
C LEU A 24 -2.11 0.20 -28.15
N GLN A 25 -3.20 -0.57 -28.24
CA GLN A 25 -3.68 -1.37 -27.12
C GLN A 25 -2.71 -2.49 -26.73
N GLY A 26 -2.04 -3.12 -27.70
CA GLY A 26 -1.00 -4.12 -27.47
C GLY A 26 0.20 -3.55 -26.73
N LEU A 27 0.71 -2.41 -27.18
CA LEU A 27 1.82 -1.68 -26.54
C LEU A 27 1.45 -1.22 -25.12
N GLY A 28 0.22 -0.74 -24.91
CA GLY A 28 -0.28 -0.37 -23.58
C GLY A 28 -0.33 -1.55 -22.60
N LYS A 29 -0.67 -2.75 -23.08
CA LYS A 29 -0.65 -3.96 -22.25
C LYS A 29 0.77 -4.43 -21.94
N GLN A 30 1.68 -4.38 -22.93
CA GLN A 30 3.08 -4.79 -22.74
C GLN A 30 3.85 -3.84 -21.80
N THR A 31 3.67 -2.53 -21.94
CA THR A 31 4.26 -1.54 -21.03
C THR A 31 3.73 -1.70 -19.60
N ARG A 32 2.44 -1.98 -19.43
CA ARG A 32 1.86 -2.28 -18.11
C ARG A 32 2.43 -3.56 -17.50
N LEU A 33 2.62 -4.61 -18.29
CA LEU A 33 3.21 -5.88 -17.83
C LEU A 33 4.69 -5.72 -17.49
N ALA A 34 5.47 -5.01 -18.31
CA ALA A 34 6.88 -4.70 -18.04
C ALA A 34 7.02 -3.90 -16.74
N ASN A 35 6.21 -2.85 -16.56
CA ASN A 35 6.20 -2.05 -15.33
C ASN A 35 5.72 -2.83 -14.10
N GLN A 36 4.96 -3.93 -14.27
CA GLN A 36 4.54 -4.79 -13.16
C GLN A 36 5.59 -5.84 -12.79
N MET A 37 6.43 -6.27 -13.72
CA MET A 37 7.48 -7.26 -13.48
C MET A 37 8.66 -6.69 -12.69
N ASP A 38 8.91 -5.39 -12.79
CA ASP A 38 10.00 -4.69 -12.09
C ASP A 38 9.59 -4.06 -10.75
N GLN A 39 8.32 -4.17 -10.34
CA GLN A 39 7.87 -3.58 -9.08
C GLN A 39 8.26 -4.46 -7.89
N PRO A 40 8.86 -3.88 -6.84
CA PRO A 40 9.13 -4.61 -5.61
C PRO A 40 7.82 -5.17 -5.04
N THR A 41 7.84 -6.43 -4.59
CA THR A 41 6.64 -7.11 -4.06
C THR A 41 6.34 -6.74 -2.62
N TRP A 42 7.36 -6.30 -1.88
CA TRP A 42 7.28 -5.96 -0.46
C TRP A 42 6.25 -4.87 -0.10
N PRO A 43 5.98 -3.81 -0.90
CA PRO A 43 5.00 -2.78 -0.54
C PRO A 43 3.60 -3.37 -0.40
N ASN A 44 3.26 -4.35 -1.24
CA ASN A 44 1.98 -5.04 -1.17
C ASN A 44 1.88 -5.94 0.07
N GLU A 45 2.97 -6.59 0.48
CA GLU A 45 2.98 -7.41 1.71
C GLU A 45 2.89 -6.54 2.97
N VAL A 46 3.57 -5.39 2.99
CA VAL A 46 3.44 -4.38 4.04
C VAL A 46 2.00 -3.89 4.14
N LEU A 47 1.36 -3.56 3.01
CA LEU A 47 -0.05 -3.14 3.00
C LEU A 47 -1.01 -4.22 3.50
N LYS A 48 -0.80 -5.49 3.11
CA LYS A 48 -1.61 -6.61 3.61
C LYS A 48 -1.50 -6.72 5.12
N LEU A 49 -0.27 -6.63 5.65
CA LEU A 49 -0.01 -6.70 7.07
C LEU A 49 -0.63 -5.53 7.83
N LEU A 50 -0.40 -4.30 7.36
CA LEU A 50 -0.96 -3.09 7.94
C LEU A 50 -2.49 -3.09 7.89
N ARG A 51 -3.09 -3.50 6.77
CA ARG A 51 -4.54 -3.64 6.64
C ARG A 51 -5.11 -4.62 7.67
N ARG A 52 -4.47 -5.78 7.84
CA ARG A 52 -4.88 -6.78 8.82
C ARG A 52 -4.84 -6.19 10.23
N ASP A 53 -3.76 -5.49 10.57
CA ASP A 53 -3.57 -4.93 11.91
C ASP A 53 -4.55 -3.77 12.16
N LEU A 54 -4.83 -2.93 11.15
CA LEU A 54 -5.87 -1.88 11.21
C LEU A 54 -7.28 -2.44 11.39
N LEU A 55 -7.61 -3.55 10.71
CA LEU A 55 -8.91 -4.21 10.83
C LEU A 55 -9.14 -4.81 12.22
N ALA A 56 -8.05 -5.20 12.89
CA ALA A 56 -8.07 -5.76 14.24
C ALA A 56 -7.88 -4.70 15.33
N ALA A 57 -7.65 -3.44 14.97
CA ALA A 57 -7.34 -2.39 15.93
C ALA A 57 -8.60 -1.78 16.56
N ASP A 58 -8.47 -1.48 17.84
CA ASP A 58 -9.45 -0.77 18.66
C ASP A 58 -9.12 0.72 18.75
N SER A 59 -7.81 1.06 18.74
CA SER A 59 -7.35 2.44 18.74
C SER A 59 -6.14 2.67 17.84
N PHE A 60 -5.94 3.93 17.47
CA PHE A 60 -4.98 4.37 16.48
C PHE A 60 -4.49 5.79 16.78
N TRP A 61 -3.17 6.03 16.74
CA TRP A 61 -2.56 7.33 16.96
C TRP A 61 -1.14 7.40 16.40
N GLU A 62 -0.55 8.59 16.40
CA GLU A 62 0.86 8.81 16.05
C GLU A 62 1.61 9.47 17.20
N GLU A 63 2.75 8.89 17.56
CA GLU A 63 3.64 9.43 18.58
C GLU A 63 5.10 9.25 18.16
N GLY A 64 5.87 10.35 18.15
CA GLY A 64 7.31 10.30 17.85
C GLY A 64 7.64 9.77 16.45
N GLY A 65 6.75 9.96 15.46
CA GLY A 65 6.91 9.41 14.10
C GLY A 65 6.66 7.90 14.01
N ILE A 66 6.06 7.32 15.06
CA ILE A 66 5.59 5.94 15.08
C ILE A 66 4.07 5.96 15.02
N VAL A 67 3.51 5.21 14.08
CA VAL A 67 2.07 5.00 14.00
C VAL A 67 1.72 3.79 14.85
N TRP A 68 0.96 4.03 15.92
CA TRP A 68 0.58 3.03 16.89
C TRP A 68 -0.86 2.56 16.71
N LEU A 69 -1.06 1.27 16.97
CA LEU A 69 -2.33 0.57 16.95
C LEU A 69 -2.43 -0.25 18.23
N VAL A 70 -3.60 -0.24 18.86
CA VAL A 70 -3.91 -1.21 19.93
C VAL A 70 -4.91 -2.21 19.41
N THR A 71 -4.68 -3.50 19.66
CA THR A 71 -5.58 -4.59 19.31
C THR A 71 -5.78 -5.55 20.47
N ASP A 72 -7.01 -6.00 20.70
CA ASP A 72 -7.37 -7.07 21.63
C ASP A 72 -7.33 -8.48 21.01
N SER A 73 -7.12 -8.57 19.69
CA SER A 73 -7.16 -9.83 18.96
C SER A 73 -6.02 -10.78 19.39
N PRO A 74 -6.13 -12.11 19.23
CA PRO A 74 -5.06 -13.06 19.55
C PRO A 74 -3.95 -13.12 18.47
N THR A 75 -2.73 -13.50 18.87
CA THR A 75 -1.59 -13.68 17.96
C THR A 75 -1.77 -14.94 17.11
N TYR A 76 -1.85 -14.80 15.78
CA TYR A 76 -1.87 -15.96 14.86
C TYR A 76 -0.47 -16.61 14.67
N GLN A 77 0.39 -16.59 15.69
CA GLN A 77 1.69 -17.24 15.62
C GLN A 77 1.74 -18.51 16.50
N VAL A 78 1.78 -19.63 15.77
CA VAL A 78 2.24 -20.99 16.11
C VAL A 78 1.20 -21.95 16.72
N PRO A 79 0.95 -23.11 16.07
CA PRO A 79 0.23 -24.24 16.66
C PRO A 79 1.15 -24.93 17.70
N ARG A 80 1.26 -24.36 18.89
CA ARG A 80 1.74 -25.09 20.06
C ARG A 80 0.73 -24.95 21.19
N ARG A 81 0.22 -26.11 21.58
CA ARG A 81 -0.73 -26.40 22.65
C ARG A 81 -0.63 -25.42 23.83
N ASN A 82 -1.81 -25.02 24.32
CA ASN A 82 -2.09 -24.15 25.47
C ASN A 82 -2.13 -22.64 25.16
N LEU A 83 -3.23 -22.20 24.54
CA LEU A 83 -3.69 -20.82 24.60
C LEU A 83 -4.87 -20.76 25.56
N SER A 84 -4.60 -20.46 26.83
CA SER A 84 -5.58 -19.76 27.66
C SER A 84 -5.88 -18.43 26.97
N ASN A 85 -7.15 -18.23 26.60
CA ASN A 85 -7.71 -16.98 26.09
C ASN A 85 -7.50 -15.85 27.10
N ILE A 86 -6.32 -15.24 27.08
CA ILE A 86 -6.09 -13.97 27.75
C ILE A 86 -6.06 -12.95 26.61
N SER A 87 -7.15 -12.19 26.50
CA SER A 87 -7.24 -10.98 25.69
C SER A 87 -6.28 -9.94 26.26
N VAL A 88 -4.99 -10.13 26.02
CA VAL A 88 -3.97 -9.14 26.34
C VAL A 88 -4.03 -8.09 25.25
N SER A 89 -4.36 -6.86 25.62
CA SER A 89 -4.26 -5.71 24.73
C SER A 89 -2.83 -5.59 24.21
N ARG A 90 -2.65 -5.55 22.89
CA ARG A 90 -1.35 -5.52 22.20
C ARG A 90 -1.17 -4.19 21.51
N GLU A 91 -0.02 -3.56 21.75
CA GLU A 91 0.43 -2.39 21.02
C GLU A 91 1.31 -2.81 19.84
N ILE A 92 0.95 -2.31 18.66
CA ILE A 92 1.67 -2.51 17.40
C ILE A 92 2.09 -1.14 16.87
N GLY A 93 3.38 -0.95 16.63
CA GLY A 93 3.94 0.30 16.10
C GLY A 93 4.52 0.12 14.70
N TYR A 94 4.37 1.11 13.84
CA TYR A 94 5.02 1.17 12.52
C TYR A 94 5.92 2.39 12.44
N ARG A 95 7.18 2.21 12.07
CA ARG A 95 8.13 3.31 11.91
C ARG A 95 9.17 3.05 10.84
N CYS A 96 9.75 4.11 10.31
CA CYS A 96 11.00 4.03 9.57
C CYS A 96 12.16 4.35 10.52
N SER A 97 13.15 3.45 10.60
CA SER A 97 14.37 3.61 11.41
C SER A 97 15.62 3.54 10.53
N GLY A 98 16.73 4.08 11.02
CA GLY A 98 18.05 3.88 10.41
C GLY A 98 18.74 2.68 11.04
N LEU A 99 19.31 1.81 10.20
CA LEU A 99 20.29 0.81 10.60
C LEU A 99 21.67 1.45 10.80
N GLY A 100 22.55 0.75 11.52
CA GLY A 100 23.91 1.24 11.81
C GLY A 100 24.80 1.43 10.58
N ASP A 101 24.43 0.84 9.44
CA ASP A 101 25.09 0.99 8.14
C ASP A 101 24.53 2.16 7.31
N GLY A 102 23.62 2.96 7.88
CA GLY A 102 23.01 4.12 7.23
C GLY A 102 21.80 3.79 6.35
N ARG A 103 21.46 2.51 6.17
CA ARG A 103 20.25 2.10 5.45
C ARG A 103 19.01 2.39 6.28
N ARG A 104 17.89 2.70 5.64
CA ARG A 104 16.61 2.88 6.32
C ARG A 104 15.73 1.65 6.16
N VAL A 105 15.03 1.27 7.22
CA VAL A 105 14.14 0.11 7.23
C VAL A 105 12.77 0.51 7.74
N LEU A 106 11.75 -0.13 7.19
CA LEU A 106 10.41 -0.10 7.75
C LEU A 106 10.29 -1.22 8.79
N GLU A 107 9.98 -0.85 10.02
CA GLU A 107 9.84 -1.77 11.14
C GLU A 107 8.38 -1.84 11.60
N ARG A 108 7.98 -3.04 12.00
CA ARG A 108 6.79 -3.28 12.83
C ARG A 108 7.22 -3.69 14.22
N ILE A 109 6.83 -2.91 15.20
CA ILE A 109 7.10 -3.11 16.62
C ILE A 109 5.91 -3.84 17.23
N GLU A 110 6.15 -4.92 17.96
CA GLU A 110 5.14 -5.61 18.77
C GLU A 110 5.78 -6.02 20.09
N ALA A 111 5.23 -5.52 21.20
CA ALA A 111 5.79 -5.68 22.54
C ALA A 111 7.28 -5.24 22.59
N SER A 112 8.19 -6.16 22.94
CA SER A 112 9.62 -5.88 23.06
C SER A 112 10.44 -6.20 21.80
N ARG A 113 9.79 -6.43 20.66
CA ARG A 113 10.45 -6.85 19.42
C ARG A 113 10.12 -5.92 18.25
N ALA A 114 11.15 -5.59 17.47
CA ALA A 114 11.00 -4.93 16.17
C ALA A 114 11.26 -5.95 15.05
N ILE A 115 10.36 -6.00 14.08
CA ILE A 115 10.43 -6.86 12.91
C ILE A 115 10.65 -5.97 11.68
N VAL A 116 11.75 -6.17 10.96
CA VAL A 116 12.01 -5.48 9.69
C VAL A 116 11.07 -6.03 8.63
N LEU A 117 10.25 -5.15 8.04
CA LEU A 117 9.31 -5.49 6.98
C LEU A 117 9.91 -5.24 5.58
N ALA A 118 10.71 -4.18 5.45
CA ALA A 118 11.32 -3.79 4.20
C ALA A 118 12.59 -2.97 4.43
N CYS A 119 13.51 -3.04 3.47
CA CYS A 119 14.73 -2.24 3.44
C CYS A 119 14.60 -1.10 2.44
N ASP A 120 15.46 -0.11 2.63
CA ASP A 120 15.59 1.09 1.80
C ASP A 120 14.28 1.90 1.73
N VAL A 121 13.49 1.88 2.82
CA VAL A 121 12.26 2.67 2.97
C VAL A 121 12.58 3.97 3.69
N SER A 122 12.38 5.11 3.03
CA SER A 122 12.74 6.41 3.61
C SER A 122 11.67 6.97 4.52
N ARG A 123 10.40 6.69 4.20
CA ARG A 123 9.23 7.24 4.87
C ARG A 123 8.01 6.33 4.68
N ILE A 124 7.21 6.22 5.74
CA ILE A 124 5.82 5.78 5.70
C ILE A 124 4.97 6.92 6.25
N GLN A 125 3.85 7.22 5.60
CA GLN A 125 2.88 8.20 6.08
C GLN A 125 1.50 7.57 6.02
N ILE A 126 0.76 7.67 7.11
CA ILE A 126 -0.60 7.16 7.22
C ILE A 126 -1.49 8.33 7.59
N GLU A 127 -2.52 8.57 6.79
CA GLU A 127 -3.47 9.66 6.98
C GLU A 127 -4.85 9.08 7.23
N ARG A 128 -5.63 9.68 8.12
CA ARG A 128 -7.05 9.34 8.21
C ARG A 128 -7.77 10.03 7.08
N LEU A 129 -8.78 9.39 6.51
CA LEU A 129 -9.67 10.03 5.55
C LEU A 129 -11.03 10.29 6.19
N ASP A 130 -11.57 11.49 5.95
CA ASP A 130 -12.97 11.77 6.28
C ASP A 130 -13.94 11.11 5.29
N SER A 131 -15.25 11.28 5.50
CA SER A 131 -16.29 10.73 4.62
C SER A 131 -16.25 11.25 3.17
N PHE A 132 -15.51 12.33 2.92
CA PHE A 132 -15.34 12.91 1.59
C PHE A 132 -13.98 12.55 0.97
N GLY A 133 -13.16 11.75 1.67
CA GLY A 133 -11.83 11.34 1.22
C GLY A 133 -10.74 12.40 1.44
N ASN A 134 -11.00 13.43 2.25
CA ASN A 134 -9.99 14.44 2.58
C ASN A 134 -9.07 13.93 3.70
N PRO A 135 -7.76 14.22 3.62
CA PRO A 135 -6.81 13.84 4.64
C PRO A 135 -7.07 14.59 5.95
N GLN A 136 -7.00 13.86 7.04
CA GLN A 136 -7.11 14.34 8.41
C GLN A 136 -5.88 13.85 9.18
N PRO A 137 -5.32 14.70 10.07
CA PRO A 137 -4.15 14.32 10.86
C PRO A 137 -4.46 13.10 11.75
N LEU A 138 -3.40 12.34 12.03
CA LEU A 138 -3.44 11.31 13.07
C LEU A 138 -3.56 11.97 14.45
N PRO A 139 -4.35 11.42 15.38
CA PRO A 139 -4.40 11.94 16.73
C PRO A 139 -3.06 11.66 17.44
N HIS A 140 -2.68 12.52 18.39
CA HIS A 140 -1.49 12.33 19.23
C HIS A 140 -1.73 11.44 20.46
N LEU A 141 -3.00 11.07 20.69
CA LEU A 141 -3.44 10.20 21.77
C LEU A 141 -4.27 9.06 21.17
N PRO A 142 -4.33 7.89 21.82
CA PRO A 142 -5.14 6.77 21.37
C PRO A 142 -6.58 7.22 21.08
N GLY A 143 -6.99 7.09 19.82
CA GLY A 143 -8.31 7.49 19.35
C GLY A 143 -8.98 6.37 18.55
N PRO A 144 -10.26 6.53 18.18
CA PRO A 144 -10.98 5.53 17.41
C PRO A 144 -10.33 5.31 16.04
N VAL A 145 -10.33 4.06 15.58
CA VAL A 145 -9.86 3.71 14.24
C VAL A 145 -10.79 4.35 13.19
N PRO A 146 -10.26 5.12 12.23
CA PRO A 146 -11.07 5.73 11.18
C PRO A 146 -11.65 4.66 10.23
N SER A 147 -12.75 4.98 9.54
CA SER A 147 -13.32 4.07 8.54
C SER A 147 -12.40 3.86 7.34
N GLN A 148 -11.53 4.82 7.05
CA GLN A 148 -10.61 4.77 5.92
C GLN A 148 -9.29 5.46 6.26
N VAL A 149 -8.19 4.91 5.76
CA VAL A 149 -6.86 5.52 5.82
C VAL A 149 -6.22 5.56 4.45
N ARG A 150 -5.34 6.54 4.21
CA ARG A 150 -4.44 6.57 3.07
C ARG A 150 -3.03 6.27 3.55
N VAL A 151 -2.39 5.30 2.91
CA VAL A 151 -1.02 4.88 3.21
C VAL A 151 -0.14 5.27 2.04
N TRP A 152 0.95 5.95 2.38
CA TRP A 152 2.00 6.33 1.47
C TRP A 152 3.32 5.71 1.90
N VAL A 153 4.08 5.17 0.95
CA VAL A 153 5.40 4.60 1.21
C VAL A 153 6.39 5.14 0.17
N TRP A 154 7.54 5.59 0.64
CA TRP A 154 8.64 6.06 -0.18
C TRP A 154 9.83 5.13 -0.07
N ASP A 155 10.42 4.83 -1.23
CA ASP A 155 11.75 4.28 -1.33
C ASP A 155 12.79 5.37 -0.96
N SER A 156 13.99 4.97 -0.55
CA SER A 156 15.10 5.88 -0.27
C SER A 156 15.79 6.42 -1.51
N THR A 157 15.52 5.81 -2.66
CA THR A 157 16.10 6.18 -3.96
C THR A 157 15.21 7.12 -4.78
N ILE A 158 13.96 7.32 -4.36
CA ILE A 158 12.91 7.96 -5.16
C ILE A 158 12.20 9.06 -4.34
N ASP A 159 12.09 10.27 -4.90
CA ASP A 159 11.44 11.42 -4.25
C ASP A 159 9.89 11.37 -4.30
N HIS A 160 9.33 10.48 -5.10
CA HIS A 160 7.88 10.23 -5.17
C HIS A 160 7.51 8.91 -4.46
N PRO A 161 6.28 8.79 -3.94
CA PRO A 161 5.86 7.58 -3.26
C PRO A 161 5.82 6.42 -4.25
N ILE A 162 6.47 5.32 -3.90
CA ILE A 162 6.37 4.06 -4.65
C ILE A 162 5.01 3.39 -4.45
N LEU A 163 4.29 3.80 -3.40
CA LEU A 163 3.00 3.26 -3.04
C LEU A 163 2.11 4.36 -2.48
N GLN A 164 0.91 4.47 -3.04
CA GLN A 164 -0.20 5.22 -2.48
C GLN A 164 -1.42 4.33 -2.51
N LYS A 165 -2.00 4.03 -1.35
CA LYS A 165 -3.17 3.16 -1.25
C LYS A 165 -4.14 3.59 -0.19
N ASP A 166 -5.40 3.67 -0.59
CA ASP A 166 -6.52 3.87 0.30
C ASP A 166 -6.99 2.50 0.83
N ILE A 167 -7.07 2.38 2.15
CA ILE A 167 -7.51 1.18 2.86
C ILE A 167 -8.83 1.50 3.54
N VAL A 168 -9.89 0.80 3.13
CA VAL A 168 -11.19 0.82 3.80
C VAL A 168 -11.18 -0.21 4.92
N ILE A 169 -11.56 0.22 6.12
CA ILE A 169 -11.54 -0.55 7.36
C ILE A 169 -12.99 -0.85 7.80
N ARG A 170 -13.92 0.10 7.65
CA ARG A 170 -15.35 -0.04 7.97
C ARG A 170 -16.23 0.60 6.91
#